data_AF-A0A6B1A534-F1
#
_entry.id   AF-A0A6B1A534-F1
#
_cell.length_a   1.000
_cell.length_b   1.000
_cell.length_c   1.000
_cell.angle_alpha   90.00
_cell.angle_beta   90.00
_cell.angle_gamma   90.00
#
_symmetry.space_group_name_H-M   'P 1'
#
loop_
_entity.id
_entity.type
_entity.pdbx_description
1 polymer ?
#
loop_
_entity_poly.entity_id
_entity_poly.type
_entity_poly.pdbx_seq_one_letter_code
_entity_poly.pdbx_strand_id
1 'polypeptide(L)'
;MRYPPGDARLPGDFGQRLLQIKLRGDLTWEAMAEALGVDNRQLQRWRSGTAPSGGAMLALVRLAARMPGGLVELLGDEWSERQRNEG
;
A
#
# COMPACT_ATOMS: atom_id res chain seq x y z
N MET A 1 16.97 9.48 18.52
CA MET A 1 16.08 10.33 17.69
C MET A 1 14.73 9.62 17.58
N ARG A 2 13.74 9.98 18.40
CA ARG A 2 12.36 9.48 18.22
C ARG A 2 11.71 10.42 17.21
N TYR A 3 11.41 9.93 16.01
CA TYR A 3 10.49 10.65 15.15
C TYR A 3 9.16 10.72 15.92
N PRO A 4 8.58 11.91 16.19
CA PRO A 4 7.16 11.95 16.49
C PRO A 4 6.46 11.21 15.34
N PRO A 5 5.43 10.39 15.57
CA PRO A 5 4.67 9.79 14.49
C PRO A 5 4.10 10.95 13.68
N GLY A 6 4.86 11.36 12.67
CA GLY A 6 4.52 12.46 11.80
C GLY A 6 3.22 12.09 11.11
N ASP A 7 2.45 13.11 10.78
CA ASP A 7 1.22 13.08 10.00
C ASP A 7 1.43 12.46 8.61
N ALA A 8 1.88 11.21 8.55
CA ALA A 8 1.97 10.40 7.36
C ALA A 8 0.53 10.11 6.95
N ARG A 9 -0.06 11.10 6.27
CA ARG A 9 -1.36 10.97 5.64
C ARG A 9 -1.14 10.08 4.45
N LEU A 10 -1.88 8.99 4.42
CA LEU A 10 -1.97 8.17 3.23
C LEU A 10 -2.55 9.03 2.09
N PRO A 11 -2.17 8.74 0.84
CA PRO A 11 -2.86 9.27 -0.32
C PRO A 11 -4.38 9.04 -0.21
N GLY A 12 -5.19 10.00 -0.65
CA GLY A 12 -6.65 9.90 -0.59
C GLY A 12 -7.21 8.71 -1.39
N ASP A 13 -6.45 8.22 -2.36
CA ASP A 13 -6.73 7.06 -3.19
C ASP A 13 -6.13 5.74 -2.65
N PHE A 14 -5.53 5.72 -1.45
CA PHE A 14 -4.87 4.52 -0.91
C PHE A 14 -5.79 3.29 -0.87
N GLY A 15 -7.06 3.47 -0.51
CA GLY A 15 -8.05 2.38 -0.53
C GLY A 15 -8.28 1.81 -1.94
N GLN A 16 -8.22 2.66 -2.97
CA GLN A 16 -8.31 2.24 -4.36
C GLN A 16 -7.04 1.48 -4.78
N ARG A 17 -5.86 1.94 -4.37
CA ARG A 17 -4.59 1.23 -4.63
C ARG A 17 -4.58 -0.17 -4.01
N LEU A 18 -5.11 -0.32 -2.80
CA LEU A 18 -5.28 -1.65 -2.17
C LEU A 18 -6.20 -2.56 -3.01
N LEU A 19 -7.28 -2.04 -3.57
CA LEU A 19 -8.16 -2.80 -4.46
C LEU A 19 -7.40 -3.24 -5.72
N GLN A 20 -6.59 -2.37 -6.31
CA GLN A 20 -5.82 -2.72 -7.51
C GLN A 20 -4.74 -3.75 -7.22
N ILE A 21 -4.05 -3.68 -6.07
CA ILE A 21 -3.12 -4.72 -5.62
C ILE A 21 -3.84 -6.07 -5.47
N LYS A 22 -5.01 -6.08 -4.84
CA LYS A 22 -5.83 -7.29 -4.71
C LYS A 22 -6.16 -7.89 -6.08
N LEU A 23 -6.65 -7.06 -7.01
CA LEU A 23 -7.05 -7.53 -8.35
C LEU A 23 -5.85 -8.03 -9.16
N ARG A 24 -4.71 -7.33 -9.08
CA ARG A 24 -3.47 -7.70 -9.78
C ARG A 24 -2.87 -9.01 -9.25
N GLY A 25 -3.01 -9.26 -7.95
CA GLY A 25 -2.58 -10.51 -7.32
C GLY A 25 -3.59 -11.66 -7.41
N ASP A 26 -4.74 -11.45 -8.05
CA ASP A 26 -5.89 -12.38 -8.05
C ASP A 26 -6.27 -12.86 -6.63
N LEU A 27 -6.24 -11.93 -5.67
CA LEU A 27 -6.47 -12.24 -4.26
C LEU A 27 -7.94 -12.00 -3.88
N THR A 28 -8.43 -12.77 -2.91
CA THR A 28 -9.57 -12.35 -2.09
C THR A 28 -9.10 -11.34 -1.03
N TRP A 29 -10.03 -10.63 -0.39
CA TRP A 29 -9.65 -9.74 0.72
C TRP A 29 -9.05 -10.52 1.90
N GLU A 30 -9.57 -11.72 2.15
CA GLU A 30 -9.07 -12.64 3.17
C GLU A 30 -7.65 -13.12 2.85
N ALA A 31 -7.39 -13.59 1.64
CA ALA A 31 -6.05 -14.01 1.21
C ALA A 31 -5.04 -12.84 1.27
N MET A 32 -5.50 -11.62 0.95
CA MET A 32 -4.66 -10.42 1.12
C MET A 32 -4.37 -10.14 2.60
N ALA A 33 -5.37 -10.24 3.48
CA ALA A 33 -5.18 -10.04 4.92
C ALA A 33 -4.19 -11.06 5.50
N GLU A 34 -4.33 -12.33 5.13
CA GLU A 34 -3.42 -13.42 5.49
C GLU A 34 -1.98 -13.14 5.00
N ALA A 35 -1.82 -12.77 3.73
CA ALA A 35 -0.51 -12.45 3.16
C ALA A 35 0.19 -11.28 3.85
N LEU A 36 -0.59 -10.37 4.44
CA LEU A 36 -0.10 -9.19 5.16
C LEU A 36 0.04 -9.44 6.67
N GLY A 37 -0.41 -10.58 7.18
CA GLY A 37 -0.41 -10.90 8.60
C GLY A 37 -1.33 -9.99 9.41
N VAL A 38 -2.43 -9.53 8.83
CA VAL A 38 -3.42 -8.66 9.47
C VAL A 38 -4.81 -9.27 9.39
N ASP A 39 -5.74 -8.78 10.20
CA ASP A 39 -7.14 -9.18 10.09
C ASP A 39 -7.91 -8.34 9.06
N ASN A 40 -9.08 -8.86 8.63
CA ASN A 40 -9.96 -8.18 7.68
C ASN A 40 -10.46 -6.82 8.19
N ARG A 41 -10.58 -6.60 9.50
CA ARG A 41 -11.01 -5.33 10.09
C ARG A 41 -9.91 -4.28 9.96
N GLN A 42 -8.65 -4.63 10.19
CA GLN A 42 -7.51 -3.76 9.97
C GLN A 42 -7.42 -3.36 8.50
N LEU A 43 -7.55 -4.33 7.59
CA LEU A 43 -7.54 -4.06 6.15
C LEU A 43 -8.71 -3.15 5.71
N GLN A 44 -9.91 -3.36 6.28
CA GLN A 44 -11.05 -2.46 6.06
C GLN A 44 -10.75 -1.03 6.54
N ARG A 45 -10.15 -0.87 7.73
CA ARG A 45 -9.79 0.46 8.25
C ARG A 45 -8.81 1.18 7.32
N TRP A 46 -7.88 0.47 6.70
CA TRP A 46 -6.95 1.06 5.74
C TRP A 46 -7.64 1.56 4.49
N ARG A 47 -8.60 0.80 3.97
CA ARG A 47 -9.45 1.21 2.84
C ARG A 47 -10.30 2.44 3.17
N SER A 48 -10.60 2.67 4.44
CA SER A 48 -11.28 3.86 4.94
C SER A 48 -10.34 4.99 5.36
N GLY A 49 -9.04 4.88 5.08
CA GLY A 49 -8.06 5.95 5.29
C GLY A 49 -7.22 5.87 6.58
N THR A 50 -7.34 4.80 7.36
CA THR A 50 -6.43 4.59 8.51
C THR A 50 -5.06 4.10 8.03
N ALA A 51 -3.98 4.71 8.51
CA ALA A 51 -2.63 4.26 8.15
C ALA A 51 -2.33 2.83 8.68
N PRO A 52 -1.69 1.97 7.87
CA PRO A 52 -1.09 0.73 8.37
C PRO A 52 0.05 1.03 9.34
N SER A 53 0.35 0.08 10.22
CA SER A 53 1.60 0.14 11.00
C SER A 53 2.81 0.03 10.07
N GLY A 54 3.99 0.44 10.54
CA GLY A 54 5.22 0.33 9.72
C GLY A 54 5.51 -1.10 9.26
N GLY A 55 5.29 -2.10 10.13
CA GLY A 55 5.44 -3.52 9.77
C GLY A 55 4.43 -3.98 8.71
N ALA A 56 3.17 -3.56 8.86
CA ALA A 56 2.11 -3.87 7.90
C ALA A 56 2.34 -3.17 6.54
N MET A 57 2.83 -1.94 6.54
CA MET A 57 3.23 -1.23 5.31
C MET A 57 4.39 -1.95 4.61
N LEU A 58 5.40 -2.41 5.36
CA LEU A 58 6.49 -3.19 4.79
C LEU A 58 6.00 -4.52 4.18
N ALA A 59 5.07 -5.21 4.85
CA ALA A 59 4.45 -6.42 4.30
C ALA A 59 3.70 -6.12 2.99
N LEU A 60 2.97 -5.00 2.93
CA LEU A 60 2.25 -4.55 1.74
C LEU A 60 3.20 -4.22 0.58
N VAL A 61 4.29 -3.52 0.85
CA VAL A 61 5.34 -3.23 -0.15
C VAL A 61 5.95 -4.53 -0.67
N ARG A 62 6.25 -5.49 0.20
CA ARG A 62 6.78 -6.81 -0.20
C ARG A 62 5.79 -7.60 -1.05
N LEU A 63 4.51 -7.57 -0.69
CA LEU A 63 3.45 -8.22 -1.47
C LEU A 63 3.37 -7.60 -2.88
N ALA A 64 3.32 -6.27 -2.96
CA ALA A 64 3.28 -5.54 -4.21
C ALA A 64 4.52 -5.76 -5.09
N ALA A 65 5.71 -5.87 -4.50
CA ALA A 65 6.97 -6.15 -5.21
C ALA A 65 7.01 -7.52 -5.91
N ARG A 66 6.16 -8.47 -5.48
CA ARG A 66 6.08 -9.80 -6.10
C ARG A 66 5.18 -9.82 -7.33
N MET A 67 4.46 -8.74 -7.60
CA MET A 67 3.53 -8.62 -8.72
C MET A 67 4.10 -7.69 -9.79
N PRO A 68 4.08 -8.07 -11.08
CA PRO A 68 4.45 -7.17 -12.15
C PRO A 68 3.64 -5.87 -12.09
N GLY A 69 4.31 -4.72 -11.92
CA GLY A 69 3.68 -3.41 -11.78
C GLY A 69 3.01 -3.13 -10.42
N GLY A 70 3.09 -4.03 -9.44
CA GLY A 70 2.43 -3.84 -8.14
C GLY A 70 3.00 -2.67 -7.34
N LEU A 71 4.31 -2.42 -7.39
CA LEU A 71 4.89 -1.26 -6.70
C LEU A 71 4.42 0.07 -7.27
N VAL A 72 4.26 0.15 -8.60
CA VAL A 72 3.73 1.34 -9.27
C VAL A 72 2.29 1.59 -8.82
N GLU A 73 1.49 0.54 -8.75
CA GLU A 73 0.11 0.61 -8.28
C GLU A 73 0.00 1.10 -6.82
N LEU A 74 0.86 0.58 -5.94
CA LEU A 74 0.84 0.93 -4.52
C LEU A 74 1.35 2.35 -4.26
N LEU A 75 2.47 2.73 -4.89
CA LEU A 75 3.17 3.98 -4.61
C LEU A 75 2.65 5.13 -5.46
N GLY A 76 1.97 4.86 -6.57
CA GLY A 76 1.55 5.87 -7.52
C GLY A 76 2.71 6.45 -8.32
N ASP A 77 2.39 7.22 -9.35
CA ASP A 77 3.34 7.65 -10.38
C ASP A 77 4.18 8.88 -9.98
N GLU A 78 4.17 9.30 -8.70
CA GLU A 78 4.97 10.45 -8.23
C GLU A 78 6.50 10.22 -8.36
N TRP A 79 6.91 8.97 -8.56
CA TRP A 79 8.30 8.62 -8.91
C TRP A 79 8.62 8.88 -10.40
N SER A 80 7.65 8.84 -11.30
CA SER A 80 7.82 9.03 -12.74
C SER A 80 7.90 10.51 -13.16
N GLU A 81 7.37 11.43 -12.35
CA GLU A 81 7.48 12.87 -12.60
C GLU A 81 8.87 13.42 -12.26
N ARG A 82 9.52 12.88 -11.22
CA ARG A 82 10.88 13.28 -10.84
C ARG A 82 11.93 12.87 -11.87
N GLN A 83 11.80 11.70 -12.49
CA GLN A 83 12.73 11.26 -13.54
C GLN A 83 12.53 11.98 -14.89
N ARG A 84 11.40 12.67 -15.11
CA ARG A 84 11.15 13.45 -16.33
C ARG A 84 11.67 14.88 -16.29
N ASN A 85 11.87 15.45 -15.10
CA ASN A 85 12.40 16.81 -14.92
C ASN A 85 13.93 16.87 -14.77
N GLU A 86 14.62 15.74 -14.84
CA GLU A 86 16.09 15.63 -14.79
C GLU A 86 16.70 15.22 -16.14
N GLY A 87 15.91 15.23 -17.23
CA GLY A 87 16.32 14.87 -18.59
C GLY A 87 16.32 16.02 -19.57
#